data_AF-A0A6A6EDV8-F1
#
_entry.id   AF-A0A6A6EDV8-F1
#
_cell.length_a   1.000
_cell.length_b   1.000
_cell.length_c   1.000
_cell.angle_alpha   90.00
_cell.angle_beta   90.00
_cell.angle_gamma   90.00
#
_symmetry.space_group_name_H-M   'P 1'
#
loop_
_entity.id
_entity.type
_entity.pdbx_description
1 polymer ?
#
loop_
_entity_poly.entity_id
_entity_poly.type
_entity_poly.pdbx_seq_one_letter_code
_entity_poly.pdbx_strand_id
1 'polypeptide(L)'
;MKLPKRSSLNLSNRLSFLHTRSKSTEVTTLPTKPAKSAKPGDLPIYRAKGKKVTAEELRDLRDLIRTRYALDVEIWNLRHVKAFNRQKVHDKMRRADAALAKIERTVLSMDHIEFFEDPADYRKLQDIKVRVLEGGKRHWAVHPPWQELPYGQRSLYN
;
A
#
# COMPACT_ATOMS: atom_id res chain seq x y z
N MET A 1 45.54 4.49 36.22
CA MET A 1 44.89 3.92 35.01
C MET A 1 44.92 4.97 33.91
N LYS A 2 45.59 4.70 32.78
CA LYS A 2 45.82 5.65 31.66
C LYS A 2 44.72 5.49 30.61
N LEU A 3 44.03 6.59 30.26
CA LEU A 3 43.06 6.64 29.16
C LEU A 3 43.78 6.84 27.80
N PRO A 4 43.43 6.11 26.73
CA PRO A 4 44.00 6.34 25.41
C PRO A 4 43.34 7.52 24.69
N LYS A 5 44.20 8.30 24.01
CA LYS A 5 43.87 9.47 23.18
C LYS A 5 43.07 9.05 21.95
N ARG A 6 41.93 9.69 21.69
CA ARG A 6 41.14 9.52 20.47
C ARG A 6 41.73 10.35 19.34
N SER A 7 42.21 9.66 18.32
CA SER A 7 42.73 10.19 17.06
C SER A 7 41.60 10.79 16.23
N SER A 8 41.75 12.06 15.82
CA SER A 8 40.89 12.77 14.89
C SER A 8 41.18 12.34 13.46
N LEU A 9 40.19 11.75 12.77
CA LEU A 9 40.26 11.52 11.34
C LEU A 9 39.48 12.63 10.62
N ASN A 10 40.23 13.46 9.91
CA ASN A 10 39.78 14.42 8.91
C ASN A 10 38.98 13.72 7.80
N LEU A 11 37.73 14.16 7.58
CA LEU A 11 36.97 13.85 6.36
C LEU A 11 36.87 15.12 5.50
N SER A 12 37.92 15.37 4.73
CA SER A 12 37.92 16.30 3.61
C SER A 12 37.80 15.49 2.33
N ASN A 13 36.59 15.32 1.80
CA ASN A 13 36.38 14.88 0.42
C ASN A 13 35.17 15.64 -0.14
N ARG A 14 35.44 16.79 -0.76
CA ARG A 14 35.73 16.95 -2.21
C ARG A 14 34.46 16.81 -3.03
N LEU A 15 33.74 17.93 -3.06
CA LEU A 15 32.69 18.26 -4.02
C LEU A 15 33.28 18.29 -5.43
N SER A 16 32.91 17.35 -6.28
CA SER A 16 33.00 17.48 -7.73
C SER A 16 31.60 17.49 -8.32
N PHE A 17 31.13 18.69 -8.61
CA PHE A 17 30.00 18.99 -9.48
C PHE A 17 30.25 18.38 -10.86
N LEU A 18 29.45 17.39 -11.24
CA LEU A 18 29.31 16.99 -12.64
C LEU A 18 27.93 17.40 -13.13
N HIS A 19 27.94 18.38 -14.03
CA HIS A 19 26.79 18.87 -14.77
C HIS A 19 26.29 17.76 -15.71
N THR A 20 25.13 17.19 -15.41
CA THR A 20 24.40 16.33 -16.35
C THR A 20 23.42 17.19 -17.12
N ARG A 21 23.71 17.33 -18.43
CA ARG A 21 22.90 18.00 -19.44
C ARG A 21 21.53 17.33 -19.52
N SER A 22 20.50 17.99 -19.01
CA SER A 22 19.11 17.54 -19.14
C SER A 22 18.71 17.53 -20.61
N LYS A 23 18.47 16.33 -21.14
CA LYS A 23 17.88 16.10 -22.45
C LYS A 23 16.37 16.17 -22.26
N SER A 24 15.76 17.23 -22.79
CA SER A 24 14.33 17.48 -22.76
C SER A 24 13.59 16.29 -23.40
N THR A 25 12.97 15.46 -22.57
CA THR A 25 12.02 14.45 -23.00
C THR A 25 10.72 15.16 -23.37
N GLU A 26 10.44 15.19 -24.66
CA GLU A 26 9.12 15.52 -25.21
C GLU A 26 8.07 14.68 -24.47
N VAL A 27 7.17 15.37 -23.77
CA VAL A 27 6.03 14.76 -23.09
C VAL A 27 5.05 14.35 -24.18
N THR A 28 5.22 13.14 -24.72
CA THR A 28 4.20 12.46 -25.52
C THR A 28 2.99 12.25 -24.63
N THR A 29 2.03 13.17 -24.69
CA THR A 29 0.73 13.09 -24.04
C THR A 29 -0.04 11.95 -24.69
N LEU A 30 0.10 10.75 -24.12
CA LEU A 30 -0.75 9.62 -24.46
C LEU A 30 -2.22 10.01 -24.24
N PRO A 31 -3.14 9.60 -25.12
CA PRO A 31 -4.56 9.85 -24.97
C PRO A 31 -5.07 9.12 -23.72
N THR A 32 -5.09 9.82 -22.60
CA THR A 32 -5.65 9.36 -21.33
C THR A 32 -7.15 9.19 -21.54
N LYS A 33 -7.59 7.94 -21.73
CA LYS A 33 -9.00 7.58 -21.64
C LYS A 33 -9.59 8.23 -20.38
N PRO A 34 -10.69 8.99 -20.48
CA PRO A 34 -11.25 9.68 -19.32
C PRO A 34 -11.49 8.66 -18.21
N ALA A 35 -10.89 8.93 -17.04
CA ALA A 35 -11.05 8.07 -15.88
C ALA A 35 -12.54 7.94 -15.60
N LYS A 36 -13.06 6.71 -15.65
CA LYS A 36 -14.45 6.43 -15.29
C LYS A 36 -14.70 7.05 -13.91
N SER A 37 -15.72 7.88 -13.79
CA SER A 37 -16.09 8.55 -12.55
C SER A 37 -16.16 7.51 -11.43
N ALA A 38 -15.38 7.74 -10.35
CA ALA A 38 -15.39 6.86 -9.19
C ALA A 38 -16.82 6.73 -8.69
N LYS A 39 -17.26 5.50 -8.35
CA LYS A 39 -18.60 5.33 -7.79
C LYS A 39 -18.63 6.05 -6.43
N PRO A 40 -19.79 6.60 -6.00
CA PRO A 40 -19.88 7.34 -4.74
C PRO A 40 -19.35 6.57 -3.51
N GLY A 41 -19.36 5.24 -3.53
CA GLY A 41 -18.81 4.40 -2.46
C GLY A 41 -17.30 4.16 -2.49
N ASP A 42 -16.59 4.65 -3.51
CA ASP A 42 -15.14 4.50 -3.66
C ASP A 42 -14.36 5.72 -3.13
N LEU A 43 -15.05 6.83 -2.87
CA LEU A 43 -14.45 8.06 -2.40
C LEU A 43 -14.17 7.99 -0.88
N PRO A 44 -13.02 8.52 -0.43
CA PRO A 44 -12.76 8.62 1.00
C PRO A 44 -13.84 9.49 1.67
N ILE A 45 -14.32 9.04 2.83
CA ILE A 45 -15.29 9.81 3.62
C ILE A 45 -14.59 11.07 4.10
N TYR A 46 -15.02 12.24 3.60
CA TYR A 46 -14.54 13.51 4.12
C TYR A 46 -15.01 13.68 5.56
N ARG A 47 -14.05 13.80 6.49
CA ARG A 47 -14.34 14.07 7.90
C ARG A 47 -14.21 15.56 8.16
N ALA A 48 -15.29 16.17 8.64
CA ALA A 48 -15.24 17.53 9.17
C ALA A 48 -14.36 17.56 10.43
N LYS A 49 -13.69 18.70 10.67
CA LYS A 49 -12.91 18.92 11.88
C LYS A 49 -13.79 18.72 13.13
N GLY A 50 -13.30 17.95 14.09
CA GLY A 50 -14.01 17.63 15.34
C GLY A 50 -14.87 16.35 15.32
N LYS A 51 -15.12 15.72 14.14
CA LYS A 51 -15.82 14.43 14.10
C LYS A 51 -14.89 13.29 14.50
N LYS A 52 -15.19 12.62 15.61
CA LYS A 52 -14.43 11.45 16.08
C LYS A 52 -14.71 10.20 15.24
N VAL A 53 -13.73 9.30 15.17
CA VAL A 53 -13.90 7.97 14.59
C VAL A 53 -14.84 7.17 15.48
N THR A 54 -15.88 6.60 14.87
CA THR A 54 -16.88 5.79 15.57
C THR A 54 -16.44 4.33 15.68
N ALA A 55 -16.95 3.62 16.69
CA ALA A 55 -16.69 2.19 16.83
C ALA A 55 -17.21 1.36 15.64
N GLU A 56 -18.27 1.82 14.97
CA GLU A 56 -18.82 1.20 13.76
C GLU A 56 -17.82 1.26 12.61
N GLU A 57 -17.20 2.41 12.37
CA GLU A 57 -16.19 2.56 11.31
C GLU A 57 -14.95 1.67 11.54
N LEU A 58 -14.57 1.46 12.80
CA LEU A 58 -13.49 0.52 13.14
C LEU A 58 -13.88 -0.94 12.90
N ARG A 59 -15.14 -1.30 13.17
CA ARG A 59 -15.68 -2.64 12.85
C ARG A 59 -15.70 -2.86 11.34
N ASP A 60 -16.14 -1.87 10.57
CA ASP A 60 -16.16 -1.91 9.11
C ASP A 60 -14.75 -2.08 8.54
N LEU A 61 -13.76 -1.34 9.06
CA LEU A 61 -12.36 -1.49 8.66
C LEU A 61 -11.85 -2.91 8.94
N ARG A 62 -12.14 -3.45 10.12
CA ARG A 62 -11.74 -4.81 10.51
C ARG A 62 -12.37 -5.86 9.59
N ASP A 63 -13.65 -5.72 9.29
CA ASP A 63 -14.38 -6.69 8.46
C ASP A 63 -13.97 -6.59 6.98
N LEU A 64 -13.57 -5.39 6.53
CA LEU A 64 -12.94 -5.19 5.23
C LEU A 64 -11.57 -5.89 5.13
N ILE A 65 -10.74 -5.80 6.17
CA ILE A 65 -9.45 -6.51 6.25
C ILE A 65 -9.67 -8.04 6.21
N ARG A 66 -10.63 -8.55 6.98
CA ARG A 66 -10.98 -9.99 6.98
C ARG A 66 -11.47 -10.45 5.61
N THR A 67 -12.30 -9.64 4.95
CA THR A 67 -12.81 -9.93 3.61
C THR A 67 -11.67 -10.01 2.60
N ARG A 68 -10.71 -9.07 2.65
CA ARG A 68 -9.52 -9.11 1.79
C ARG A 68 -8.72 -10.39 2.02
N TYR A 69 -8.44 -10.74 3.28
CA TYR A 69 -7.69 -11.94 3.61
C TYR A 69 -8.40 -13.22 3.12
N ALA A 70 -9.72 -13.32 3.31
CA ALA A 70 -10.49 -14.45 2.81
C ALA A 70 -10.38 -14.59 1.29
N LEU A 71 -10.48 -13.48 0.55
CA LEU A 71 -10.27 -13.47 -0.90
C LEU A 71 -8.85 -13.89 -1.30
N ASP A 72 -7.82 -13.43 -0.58
CA ASP A 72 -6.43 -13.81 -0.84
C ASP A 72 -6.21 -15.32 -0.70
N VAL A 73 -6.75 -15.91 0.36
CA VAL A 73 -6.70 -17.36 0.59
C VAL A 73 -7.44 -18.11 -0.52
N GLU A 74 -8.64 -17.66 -0.88
CA GLU A 74 -9.41 -18.28 -1.97
C GLU A 74 -8.68 -18.21 -3.32
N ILE A 75 -8.07 -17.07 -3.65
CA ILE A 75 -7.30 -16.89 -4.88
C ILE A 75 -6.08 -17.80 -4.89
N TRP A 76 -5.37 -17.89 -3.75
CA TRP A 76 -4.19 -18.75 -3.60
C TRP A 76 -4.52 -20.24 -3.74
N ASN A 77 -5.65 -20.68 -3.20
CA ASN A 77 -6.13 -22.05 -3.36
C ASN A 77 -6.48 -22.39 -4.83
N LEU A 78 -6.77 -21.38 -5.64
CA LEU A 78 -7.10 -21.52 -7.06
C LEU A 78 -5.90 -21.28 -8.00
N ARG A 79 -4.66 -21.30 -7.49
CA ARG A 79 -3.45 -21.04 -8.29
C ARG A 79 -3.21 -22.02 -9.45
N HIS A 80 -3.70 -23.26 -9.34
CA HIS A 80 -3.55 -24.30 -10.37
C HIS A 80 -4.82 -24.48 -11.22
N VAL A 81 -5.65 -23.44 -11.33
CA VAL A 81 -6.92 -23.51 -12.07
C VAL A 81 -6.69 -23.61 -13.59
N LYS A 82 -7.49 -24.45 -14.27
CA LYS A 82 -7.53 -24.54 -15.74
C LYS A 82 -7.95 -23.19 -16.37
N ALA A 83 -7.47 -22.91 -17.58
CA ALA A 83 -7.66 -21.63 -18.26
C ALA A 83 -9.12 -21.15 -18.32
N PHE A 84 -10.07 -22.04 -18.64
CA PHE A 84 -11.49 -21.70 -18.75
C PHE A 84 -12.13 -21.25 -17.43
N ASN A 85 -11.56 -21.63 -16.29
CA ASN A 85 -12.04 -21.26 -14.96
C ASN A 85 -11.36 -19.98 -14.41
N ARG A 86 -10.33 -19.46 -15.08
CA ARG A 86 -9.60 -18.27 -14.64
C ARG A 86 -10.49 -17.04 -14.56
N GLN A 87 -11.53 -16.95 -15.37
CA GLN A 87 -12.48 -15.83 -15.32
C GLN A 87 -13.09 -15.66 -13.92
N LYS A 88 -13.48 -16.77 -13.27
CA LYS A 88 -14.01 -16.74 -11.90
C LYS A 88 -12.97 -16.27 -10.89
N VAL A 89 -11.69 -16.59 -11.11
CA VAL A 89 -10.59 -16.14 -10.26
C VAL A 89 -10.30 -14.65 -10.49
N HIS A 90 -10.35 -14.16 -11.73
CA HIS A 90 -10.20 -12.74 -12.04
C HIS A 90 -11.20 -11.85 -11.29
N ASP A 91 -12.45 -12.29 -11.16
CA ASP A 91 -13.46 -11.53 -10.41
C ASP A 91 -13.16 -11.51 -8.89
N LYS A 92 -12.54 -12.58 -8.34
CA LYS A 92 -12.04 -12.57 -6.96
C LYS A 92 -10.86 -11.63 -6.81
N MET A 93 -9.90 -11.70 -7.74
CA MET A 93 -8.71 -10.82 -7.75
C MET A 93 -9.10 -9.34 -7.79
N ARG A 94 -10.04 -8.97 -8.67
CA ARG A 94 -10.55 -7.59 -8.76
C ARG A 94 -11.18 -7.13 -7.44
N ARG A 95 -11.99 -7.98 -6.80
CA ARG A 95 -12.60 -7.67 -5.51
C ARG A 95 -11.56 -7.53 -4.40
N ALA A 96 -10.56 -8.41 -4.39
CA ALA A 96 -9.46 -8.34 -3.43
C ALA A 96 -8.72 -7.01 -3.62
N ASP A 97 -8.31 -6.66 -4.83
CA ASP A 97 -7.55 -5.43 -5.09
C ASP A 97 -8.37 -4.17 -4.77
N ALA A 98 -9.67 -4.17 -5.06
CA ALA A 98 -10.59 -3.11 -4.64
C ALA A 98 -10.69 -3.01 -3.11
N ALA A 99 -10.76 -4.13 -2.40
CA ALA A 99 -10.78 -4.15 -0.94
C ALA A 99 -9.49 -3.57 -0.35
N LEU A 100 -8.31 -3.93 -0.89
CA LEU A 100 -7.03 -3.38 -0.45
C LEU A 100 -6.98 -1.85 -0.64
N ALA A 101 -7.33 -1.36 -1.84
CA ALA A 101 -7.38 0.08 -2.11
C ALA A 101 -8.35 0.82 -1.18
N LYS A 102 -9.49 0.19 -0.83
CA LYS A 102 -10.44 0.76 0.13
C LYS A 102 -9.86 0.79 1.56
N ILE A 103 -9.19 -0.27 2.00
CA ILE A 103 -8.50 -0.32 3.31
C ILE A 103 -7.48 0.82 3.41
N GLU A 104 -6.61 0.97 2.39
CA GLU A 104 -5.59 2.01 2.34
C GLU A 104 -6.21 3.42 2.47
N ARG A 105 -7.24 3.72 1.68
CA ARG A 105 -7.94 5.01 1.75
C ARG A 105 -8.62 5.24 3.10
N THR A 106 -9.28 4.22 3.66
CA THR A 106 -9.95 4.35 4.96
C THR A 106 -8.95 4.65 6.05
N VAL A 107 -7.82 3.93 6.10
CA VAL A 107 -6.77 4.16 7.09
C VAL A 107 -6.16 5.56 6.93
N LEU A 108 -5.86 5.98 5.69
CA LEU A 108 -5.36 7.34 5.42
C LEU A 108 -6.36 8.42 5.83
N SER A 109 -7.67 8.20 5.64
CA SER A 109 -8.71 9.15 6.05
C SER A 109 -8.86 9.30 7.57
N MET A 110 -8.36 8.32 8.33
CA MET A 110 -8.38 8.32 9.80
C MET A 110 -7.06 8.79 10.41
N ASP A 111 -6.05 9.13 9.60
CA ASP A 111 -4.66 9.38 10.01
C ASP A 111 -4.43 10.76 10.67
N HIS A 112 -5.29 11.12 11.63
CA HIS A 112 -5.17 12.35 12.41
C HIS A 112 -5.55 12.09 13.87
N ILE A 113 -4.67 12.50 14.80
CA ILE A 113 -4.88 12.32 16.24
C ILE A 113 -6.17 13.00 16.75
N GLU A 114 -6.58 14.10 16.10
CA GLU A 114 -7.81 14.84 16.43
C GLU A 114 -9.08 14.00 16.30
N PHE A 115 -9.06 12.93 15.51
CA PHE A 115 -10.21 12.04 15.33
C PHE A 115 -10.35 10.98 16.42
N PHE A 116 -9.39 10.89 17.33
CA PHE A 116 -9.40 9.93 18.44
C PHE A 116 -9.64 10.63 19.77
N GLU A 117 -10.28 9.94 20.70
CA GLU A 117 -10.42 10.38 22.08
C GLU A 117 -9.18 9.99 22.90
N ASP A 118 -8.72 8.74 22.72
CA ASP A 118 -7.53 8.21 23.38
C ASP A 118 -6.31 8.15 22.42
N PRO A 119 -5.17 8.77 22.78
CA PRO A 119 -3.92 8.62 22.03
C PRO A 119 -3.46 7.17 21.85
N ALA A 120 -3.80 6.24 22.74
CA ALA A 120 -3.44 4.83 22.61
C ALA A 120 -4.15 4.16 21.43
N ASP A 121 -5.39 4.53 21.13
CA ASP A 121 -6.12 4.02 19.97
C ASP A 121 -5.57 4.56 18.66
N TYR A 122 -5.14 5.83 18.65
CA TYR A 122 -4.44 6.40 17.51
C TYR A 122 -3.13 5.64 17.20
N ARG A 123 -2.37 5.23 18.23
CA ARG A 123 -1.16 4.41 18.04
C ARG A 123 -1.48 3.06 17.38
N LYS A 124 -2.57 2.39 17.79
CA LYS A 124 -3.01 1.15 17.14
C LYS A 124 -3.36 1.36 15.66
N LEU A 125 -3.99 2.50 15.32
CA LEU A 125 -4.22 2.85 13.93
C LEU A 125 -2.90 3.05 13.17
N GLN A 126 -1.89 3.70 13.77
CA GLN A 126 -0.56 3.84 13.15
C GLN A 126 0.07 2.47 12.86
N ASP A 127 -0.01 1.52 13.80
CA ASP A 127 0.50 0.16 13.57
C ASP A 127 -0.20 -0.53 12.39
N ILE A 128 -1.53 -0.37 12.30
CA ILE A 128 -2.31 -0.87 11.16
C ILE A 128 -1.89 -0.17 9.87
N LYS A 129 -1.71 1.15 9.89
CA LYS A 129 -1.28 1.95 8.74
C LYS A 129 0.07 1.51 8.22
N VAL A 130 1.06 1.34 9.09
CA VAL A 130 2.37 0.81 8.72
C VAL A 130 2.18 -0.53 8.03
N ARG A 131 1.49 -1.48 8.65
CA ARG A 131 1.27 -2.81 8.05
C ARG A 131 0.47 -2.79 6.77
N VAL A 132 -0.46 -1.85 6.57
CA VAL A 132 -1.30 -1.75 5.37
C VAL A 132 -0.52 -1.10 4.22
N LEU A 133 0.26 -0.05 4.50
CA LEU A 133 1.00 0.71 3.49
C LEU A 133 2.40 0.16 3.22
N GLU A 134 2.92 -0.69 4.11
CA GLU A 134 4.17 -1.41 3.88
C GLU A 134 4.08 -2.21 2.58
N GLY A 135 5.21 -2.31 1.87
CA GLY A 135 5.27 -3.02 0.60
C GLY A 135 4.98 -4.53 0.74
N GLY A 136 5.22 -5.25 -0.34
CA GLY A 136 5.16 -6.72 -0.34
C GLY A 136 3.77 -7.35 -0.42
N LYS A 137 2.70 -6.55 -0.28
CA LYS A 137 1.35 -7.03 -0.59
C LYS A 137 1.21 -7.29 -2.08
N ARG A 138 0.67 -8.46 -2.40
CA ARG A 138 0.45 -8.85 -3.80
C ARG A 138 -0.79 -8.14 -4.36
N HIS A 139 -0.60 -7.33 -5.40
CA HIS A 139 -1.67 -6.86 -6.27
C HIS A 139 -1.99 -7.95 -7.29
N TRP A 140 -3.15 -8.60 -7.15
CA TRP A 140 -3.45 -9.79 -7.93
C TRP A 140 -3.62 -9.48 -9.42
N ALA A 141 -4.20 -8.33 -9.76
CA ALA A 141 -4.36 -7.91 -11.15
C ALA A 141 -3.02 -7.83 -11.91
N VAL A 142 -1.94 -7.49 -11.21
CA VAL A 142 -0.57 -7.39 -11.79
C VAL A 142 0.18 -8.72 -11.68
N HIS A 143 -0.03 -9.44 -10.57
CA HIS A 143 0.67 -10.68 -10.26
C HIS A 143 -0.33 -11.81 -9.98
N PRO A 144 -0.95 -12.38 -11.03
CA PRO A 144 -1.92 -13.46 -10.88
C PRO A 144 -1.28 -14.72 -10.28
N PRO A 145 -2.07 -15.58 -9.62
CA PRO A 145 -1.53 -16.73 -8.88
C PRO A 145 -0.92 -17.82 -9.77
N TRP A 146 -1.26 -17.85 -11.06
CA TRP A 146 -0.69 -18.77 -12.05
C TRP A 146 0.56 -18.25 -12.77
N GLN A 147 0.96 -16.99 -12.52
CA GLN A 147 2.24 -16.49 -13.03
C GLN A 147 3.32 -16.88 -12.03
N GLU A 148 4.22 -17.77 -12.45
CA GLU A 148 5.41 -18.06 -11.68
C GLU A 148 6.22 -16.77 -11.55
N LEU A 149 6.45 -16.33 -10.30
CA LEU A 149 7.39 -15.25 -10.08
C LEU A 149 8.77 -15.74 -10.51
N PRO A 150 9.51 -14.99 -11.35
CA PRO A 150 10.84 -15.39 -11.75
C PRO A 150 11.69 -15.64 -10.50
N TYR A 151 12.38 -16.78 -10.48
CA TYR A 151 13.34 -17.16 -9.44
C TYR A 151 14.36 -16.02 -9.27
N GLY A 152 14.16 -15.15 -8.29
CA GLY A 152 14.97 -13.94 -8.09
C GLY A 152 14.21 -12.74 -7.55
N GLN A 153 12.90 -12.64 -7.80
CA GLN A 153 12.05 -11.59 -7.22
C GLN A 153 11.43 -11.95 -5.85
N ARG A 154 11.75 -13.11 -5.28
CA ARG A 154 11.21 -13.53 -3.97
C ARG A 154 11.74 -12.71 -2.78
N SER A 155 12.77 -11.88 -2.95
CA SER A 155 13.51 -11.26 -1.82
C SER A 155 13.18 -9.79 -1.52
N LEU A 156 12.39 -9.09 -2.35
CA LEU A 156 12.18 -7.64 -2.18
C LEU A 156 10.82 -7.27 -1.55
N TYR A 157 10.11 -8.26 -1.03
CA TYR A 157 8.72 -8.12 -0.58
C TYR A 157 8.48 -8.68 0.83
N ASN A 158 9.54 -8.79 1.64
CA ASN A 158 9.45 -9.09 3.06
C ASN A 158 9.58 -7.82 3.88
#